data_AF-A0A7X9ZS83-F1
#
_entry.id   AF-A0A7X9ZS83-F1
#
_cell.length_a   1.000
_cell.length_b   1.000
_cell.length_c   1.000
_cell.angle_alpha   90.00
_cell.angle_beta   90.00
_cell.angle_gamma   90.00
#
_symmetry.space_group_name_H-M   'P 1'
#
loop_
_entity.id
_entity.type
_entity.pdbx_description
1 polymer ?
#
loop_
_entity_poly.entity_id
_entity_poly.type
_entity_poly.pdbx_seq_one_letter_code
_entity_poly.pdbx_strand_id
1 'polypeptide(L)'
;MKFLIWLALVALINSGASEARSTQEKGDRASTSADAAPRLATSDIRAISTSIDFALEAVVGPVRAGLMCLPNSSLRGRDFVRSQRDLALLMQQVADERDVGGPAIDGLKVGFKAMRVKLCAKSWGVFGTGDRQDLSGEADFVFDWSAAGLLTEPREVRVQIKVSKGEAMPPSDIMREALRQLLAQIRQNLS
;
A
#
# COMPACT_ATOMS: atom_id res chain seq x y z
N MET A 1 -42.32 -13.42 -33.31
CA MET A 1 -42.74 -14.83 -33.45
C MET A 1 -41.50 -15.72 -33.42
N LYS A 2 -41.61 -16.88 -32.75
CA LYS A 2 -40.61 -17.97 -32.56
C LYS A 2 -39.82 -17.95 -31.24
N PHE A 3 -40.49 -18.52 -30.24
CA PHE A 3 -39.97 -19.38 -29.17
C PHE A 3 -38.98 -20.43 -29.68
N LEU A 4 -38.11 -20.95 -28.79
CA LEU A 4 -37.83 -22.37 -28.49
C LEU A 4 -36.49 -22.43 -27.70
N ILE A 5 -36.45 -22.81 -26.41
CA ILE A 5 -36.48 -24.21 -25.87
C ILE A 5 -35.12 -24.88 -26.11
N TRP A 6 -34.50 -25.64 -25.22
CA TRP A 6 -34.60 -25.96 -23.79
C TRP A 6 -33.44 -26.98 -23.58
N LEU A 7 -32.87 -26.98 -22.39
CA LEU A 7 -32.44 -28.15 -21.61
C LEU A 7 -31.39 -29.19 -22.10
N ALA A 8 -30.70 -29.64 -21.05
CA ALA A 8 -30.36 -31.03 -20.69
C ALA A 8 -29.04 -31.61 -21.20
N LEU A 9 -28.36 -32.54 -20.52
CA LEU A 9 -28.35 -33.14 -19.17
C LEU A 9 -27.40 -34.37 -19.33
N VAL A 10 -27.00 -34.99 -18.22
CA VAL A 10 -26.49 -36.39 -18.11
C VAL A 10 -24.97 -36.52 -18.36
N ALA A 11 -24.11 -36.72 -17.35
CA ALA A 11 -23.93 -37.92 -16.51
C ALA A 11 -23.46 -39.15 -17.34
N LEU A 12 -22.76 -40.20 -16.92
CA LEU A 12 -22.15 -40.71 -15.69
C LEU A 12 -21.43 -42.03 -16.17
N ILE A 13 -20.48 -42.58 -15.41
CA ILE A 13 -20.17 -44.05 -15.29
C ILE A 13 -19.12 -44.68 -16.24
N ASN A 14 -17.92 -44.86 -15.67
CA ASN A 14 -17.18 -46.11 -15.36
C ASN A 14 -16.94 -47.25 -16.38
N SER A 15 -15.75 -47.83 -16.14
CA SER A 15 -15.30 -49.23 -16.33
C SER A 15 -14.58 -49.50 -17.65
N GLY A 16 -13.39 -50.12 -17.69
CA GLY A 16 -12.56 -50.70 -16.62
C GLY A 16 -11.43 -51.54 -17.24
N ALA A 17 -10.47 -51.92 -16.38
CA ALA A 17 -9.48 -53.00 -16.53
C ALA A 17 -8.40 -52.82 -17.64
N SER A 18 -7.16 -53.30 -17.51
CA SER A 18 -6.58 -54.29 -16.60
C SER A 18 -5.05 -54.16 -16.56
N GLU A 19 -4.47 -54.55 -15.42
CA GLU A 19 -3.18 -55.24 -15.21
C GLU A 19 -1.90 -54.69 -15.89
N ALA A 20 -0.80 -54.42 -15.16
CA ALA A 20 -0.04 -55.47 -14.47
C ALA A 20 0.80 -54.96 -13.29
N ARG A 21 0.88 -55.84 -12.28
CA ARG A 21 1.76 -55.83 -11.09
C ARG A 21 3.24 -55.94 -11.46
N SER A 22 4.12 -55.39 -10.61
CA SER A 22 5.20 -56.15 -9.94
C SER A 22 5.94 -55.27 -8.90
N THR A 23 5.79 -55.63 -7.61
CA THR A 23 6.75 -55.66 -6.46
C THR A 23 8.06 -54.85 -6.55
N GLN A 24 8.69 -54.27 -5.51
CA GLN A 24 8.64 -54.28 -4.03
C GLN A 24 9.95 -53.56 -3.61
N GLU A 25 9.99 -52.59 -2.68
CA GLU A 25 10.66 -52.65 -1.36
C GLU A 25 10.60 -51.22 -0.78
N LYS A 26 9.88 -50.97 0.33
CA LYS A 26 10.34 -50.99 1.72
C LYS A 26 11.36 -49.88 2.06
N GLY A 27 10.87 -48.82 2.73
CA GLY A 27 11.70 -47.73 3.24
C GLY A 27 10.89 -46.63 3.90
N ASP A 28 10.37 -46.93 5.08
CA ASP A 28 10.19 -46.04 6.23
C ASP A 28 9.62 -44.62 6.11
N ARG A 29 8.56 -44.44 6.91
CA ARG A 29 8.20 -43.25 7.71
C ARG A 29 7.61 -42.06 6.96
N ALA A 30 6.28 -41.98 7.07
CA ALA A 30 5.55 -40.73 7.08
C ALA A 30 6.16 -39.78 8.13
N SER A 31 6.78 -38.70 7.66
CA SER A 31 7.09 -37.53 8.48
C SER A 31 6.06 -36.45 8.12
N THR A 32 5.15 -36.31 9.07
CA THR A 32 4.21 -35.21 9.30
C THR A 32 4.61 -33.86 8.70
N SER A 33 3.67 -33.29 7.95
CA SER A 33 3.40 -31.86 7.91
C SER A 33 3.22 -31.36 9.36
N ALA A 34 4.22 -30.65 9.90
CA ALA A 34 4.12 -29.76 11.06
C ALA A 34 5.49 -29.15 11.36
N ASP A 35 5.96 -28.23 10.52
CA ASP A 35 6.90 -27.15 10.93
C ASP A 35 7.11 -26.17 9.77
N ALA A 36 6.00 -25.68 9.22
CA ALA A 36 5.98 -24.36 8.60
C ALA A 36 5.24 -23.45 9.59
N ALA A 37 5.82 -23.27 10.78
CA ALA A 37 5.49 -22.08 11.55
C ALA A 37 5.72 -20.90 10.58
N PRO A 38 4.72 -20.03 10.35
CA PRO A 38 5.00 -18.79 9.63
C PRO A 38 6.12 -18.14 10.43
N ARG A 39 7.31 -18.03 9.84
CA ARG A 39 8.32 -17.12 10.36
C ARG A 39 7.60 -15.78 10.34
N LEU A 40 7.08 -15.39 11.49
CA LEU A 40 6.59 -14.05 11.73
C LEU A 40 7.73 -13.17 11.25
N ALA A 41 7.54 -12.53 10.10
CA ALA A 41 8.46 -11.55 9.58
C ALA A 41 8.61 -10.52 10.69
N THR A 42 9.66 -10.66 11.50
CA THR A 42 10.01 -9.66 12.48
C THR A 42 10.50 -8.52 11.64
N SER A 43 9.61 -7.55 11.41
CA SER A 43 9.92 -6.28 10.76
C SER A 43 11.29 -5.80 11.24
N ASP A 44 12.18 -5.50 10.29
CA ASP A 44 13.53 -4.98 10.60
C ASP A 44 13.45 -3.63 11.36
N ILE A 45 12.26 -3.04 11.52
CA ILE A 45 11.99 -1.83 12.27
C ILE A 45 11.22 -2.17 13.55
N ARG A 46 11.88 -2.10 14.71
CA ARG A 46 11.28 -2.57 15.98
C ARG A 46 10.38 -1.56 16.67
N ALA A 47 10.63 -0.27 16.45
CA ALA A 47 9.87 0.81 17.08
C ALA A 47 9.80 2.01 16.14
N ILE A 48 8.58 2.46 15.84
CA ILE A 48 8.30 3.62 15.01
C ILE A 48 7.54 4.65 15.84
N SER A 49 8.07 5.86 15.93
CA SER A 49 7.38 7.02 16.47
C SER A 49 7.09 8.01 15.35
N THR A 50 5.88 8.53 15.29
CA THR A 50 5.49 9.51 14.27
C THR A 50 5.16 10.87 14.88
N SER A 51 5.31 11.95 14.12
CA SER A 51 4.72 13.27 14.42
C SER A 51 4.09 13.88 13.17
N ILE A 52 3.19 14.85 13.34
CA ILE A 52 2.62 15.63 12.25
C ILE A 52 2.76 17.09 12.66
N ASP A 53 3.54 17.86 11.89
CA ASP A 53 3.98 19.19 12.29
C ASP A 53 3.20 20.30 11.57
N PHE A 54 2.08 19.94 10.96
CA PHE A 54 1.13 20.85 10.35
C PHE A 54 -0.31 20.48 10.70
N ALA A 55 -1.22 21.45 10.64
CA ALA A 55 -2.62 21.20 10.91
C ALA A 55 -3.24 20.34 9.80
N LEU A 56 -3.79 19.17 10.15
CA LEU A 56 -4.44 18.26 9.18
C LEU A 56 -5.63 18.88 8.44
N GLU A 57 -6.26 19.90 9.03
CA GLU A 57 -7.33 20.66 8.39
C GLU A 57 -6.85 21.71 7.38
N ALA A 58 -5.54 21.98 7.35
CA ALA A 58 -4.96 22.93 6.41
C ALA A 58 -5.10 22.42 4.97
N VAL A 59 -5.39 23.36 4.06
CA VAL A 59 -5.45 23.09 2.63
C VAL A 59 -4.03 22.84 2.11
N VAL A 60 -3.82 21.66 1.52
CA VAL A 60 -2.52 21.24 0.96
C VAL A 60 -2.46 21.39 -0.55
N GLY A 61 -3.59 21.64 -1.20
CA GLY A 61 -3.67 21.93 -2.62
C GLY A 61 -5.09 21.90 -3.17
N PRO A 62 -5.30 22.45 -4.38
CA PRO A 62 -6.59 22.36 -5.05
C PRO A 62 -6.83 20.95 -5.62
N VAL A 63 -8.08 20.50 -5.64
CA VAL A 63 -8.51 19.39 -6.52
C VAL A 63 -9.04 20.00 -7.80
N ARG A 64 -8.54 19.54 -8.94
CA ARG A 64 -9.12 19.83 -10.26
C ARG A 64 -9.82 18.58 -10.81
N ALA A 65 -10.73 18.69 -11.76
CA ALA A 65 -11.07 17.51 -12.57
C ALA A 65 -11.52 17.94 -13.96
N GLY A 66 -11.14 17.16 -14.98
CA GLY A 66 -11.32 17.55 -16.38
C GLY A 66 -10.57 18.84 -16.76
N LEU A 67 -11.03 19.52 -17.81
CA LEU A 67 -10.50 20.81 -18.29
C LEU A 67 -10.94 22.02 -17.46
N MET A 68 -11.90 21.86 -16.53
CA MET A 68 -12.42 22.93 -15.70
C MET A 68 -12.09 22.72 -14.21
N CYS A 69 -11.38 23.70 -13.63
CA CYS A 69 -11.21 23.78 -12.19
C CYS A 69 -12.55 24.22 -11.59
N LEU A 70 -13.28 23.33 -10.90
CA LEU A 70 -14.35 23.82 -10.02
C LEU A 70 -13.67 24.62 -8.89
N PRO A 71 -14.08 25.88 -8.64
CA PRO A 71 -13.31 26.82 -7.84
C PRO A 71 -13.20 26.49 -6.34
N ASN A 72 -13.93 25.47 -5.83
CA ASN A 72 -14.12 25.28 -4.39
C ASN A 72 -13.71 23.92 -3.82
N SER A 73 -13.12 23.01 -4.61
CA SER A 73 -12.61 21.74 -4.08
C SER A 73 -11.12 21.84 -3.72
N SER A 74 -10.81 21.63 -2.44
CA SER A 74 -9.45 21.62 -1.90
C SER A 74 -9.19 20.31 -1.16
N LEU A 75 -7.95 19.81 -1.26
CA LEU A 75 -7.48 18.71 -0.43
C LEU A 75 -6.93 19.27 0.87
N ARG A 76 -7.18 18.52 1.93
CA ARG A 76 -6.67 18.76 3.27
C ARG A 76 -5.71 17.64 3.65
N GLY A 77 -4.83 17.91 4.62
CA GLY A 77 -3.95 16.88 5.18
C GLY A 77 -4.70 15.62 5.63
N ARG A 78 -5.87 15.82 6.24
CA ARG A 78 -6.74 14.75 6.73
C ARG A 78 -7.25 13.78 5.67
N ASP A 79 -7.27 14.20 4.40
CA ASP A 79 -7.71 13.35 3.29
C ASP A 79 -6.67 12.25 3.01
N PHE A 80 -5.40 12.49 3.35
CA PHE A 80 -4.30 11.53 3.22
C PHE A 80 -4.07 10.72 4.49
N VAL A 81 -4.16 11.37 5.66
CA VAL A 81 -3.90 10.79 6.98
C VAL A 81 -4.82 11.43 8.01
N ARG A 82 -5.61 10.63 8.72
CA ARG A 82 -6.65 11.16 9.63
C ARG A 82 -6.10 11.63 10.97
N SER A 83 -4.96 11.09 11.41
CA SER A 83 -4.34 11.42 12.69
C SER A 83 -2.89 10.93 12.75
N GLN A 84 -2.14 11.38 13.76
CA GLN A 84 -0.80 10.85 14.05
C GLN A 84 -0.80 9.34 14.31
N ARG A 85 -1.86 8.80 14.95
CA ARG A 85 -2.03 7.37 15.16
C ARG A 85 -2.24 6.62 13.85
N ASP A 86 -3.01 7.19 12.94
CA ASP A 86 -3.24 6.65 11.59
C ASP A 86 -1.92 6.59 10.79
N LEU A 87 -1.11 7.66 10.88
CA LEU A 87 0.24 7.68 10.29
C LEU A 87 1.14 6.58 10.85
N ALA A 88 1.14 6.39 12.18
CA ALA A 88 1.93 5.34 12.83
C ALA A 88 1.52 3.94 12.36
N LEU A 89 0.21 3.67 12.27
CA LEU A 89 -0.32 2.40 11.80
C LEU A 89 0.02 2.15 10.33
N LEU A 90 -0.14 3.16 9.46
CA LEU A 90 0.23 3.06 8.05
C LEU A 90 1.72 2.81 7.88
N MET A 91 2.56 3.51 8.65
CA MET A 91 4.01 3.34 8.59
C MET A 91 4.44 1.94 9.04
N GLN A 92 3.82 1.41 10.12
CA GLN A 92 4.06 0.05 10.56
C GLN A 92 3.63 -0.98 9.51
N GLN A 93 2.43 -0.84 8.95
CA GLN A 93 1.95 -1.72 7.87
C GLN A 93 2.90 -1.73 6.68
N VAL A 94 3.37 -0.55 6.25
CA VAL A 94 4.31 -0.42 5.13
C VAL A 94 5.68 -1.03 5.45
N ALA A 95 6.13 -0.92 6.70
CA ALA A 95 7.36 -1.57 7.16
C ALA A 95 7.24 -3.09 7.13
N ASP A 96 6.11 -3.63 7.61
CA ASP A 96 5.84 -5.06 7.69
C ASP A 96 5.61 -5.70 6.29
N GLU A 97 5.00 -4.96 5.36
CA GLU A 97 4.85 -5.38 3.96
C GLU A 97 6.19 -5.47 3.21
N ARG A 98 7.21 -4.71 3.65
CA ARG A 98 8.54 -4.64 3.05
C ARG A 98 9.50 -5.61 3.75
N ASP A 99 9.21 -6.89 3.63
CA ASP A 99 10.01 -8.01 4.12
C ASP A 99 11.20 -8.31 3.18
N VAL A 100 12.26 -7.48 3.17
CA VAL A 100 13.53 -7.85 2.48
C VAL A 100 14.76 -7.09 3.03
N GLY A 101 15.57 -7.77 3.85
CA GLY A 101 17.04 -7.74 3.84
C GLY A 101 17.78 -6.43 4.15
N GLY A 102 17.21 -5.52 4.95
CA GLY A 102 17.86 -4.28 5.35
C GLY A 102 18.58 -4.37 6.71
N PRO A 103 19.44 -3.41 7.06
CA PRO A 103 19.91 -3.29 8.44
C PRO A 103 18.72 -3.04 9.36
N ALA A 104 18.70 -3.68 10.53
CA ALA A 104 17.69 -3.45 11.54
C ALA A 104 17.75 -1.99 12.03
N ILE A 105 16.59 -1.32 12.06
CA ILE A 105 16.44 0.07 12.48
C ILE A 105 15.68 0.10 13.81
N ASP A 106 16.39 0.45 14.88
CA ASP A 106 15.79 0.63 16.20
C ASP A 106 15.42 2.10 16.44
N GLY A 107 14.19 2.32 16.96
CA GLY A 107 13.73 3.65 17.38
C GLY A 107 13.63 4.68 16.27
N LEU A 108 13.08 4.30 15.11
CA LEU A 108 12.85 5.20 13.99
C LEU A 108 11.82 6.26 14.37
N LYS A 109 12.19 7.53 14.28
CA LYS A 109 11.29 8.68 14.43
C LYS A 109 11.05 9.28 13.06
N VAL A 110 9.79 9.53 12.71
CA VAL A 110 9.39 10.13 11.43
C VAL A 110 8.40 11.25 11.68
N GLY A 111 8.75 12.49 11.36
CA GLY A 111 7.82 13.61 11.41
C GLY A 111 7.35 13.99 10.02
N PHE A 112 6.04 14.19 9.88
CA PHE A 112 5.43 14.65 8.64
C PHE A 112 5.31 16.17 8.70
N LYS A 113 6.22 16.88 8.01
CA LYS A 113 6.40 18.33 8.14
C LYS A 113 5.46 19.13 7.27
N ALA A 114 5.36 18.75 6.01
CA ALA A 114 4.60 19.50 5.03
C ALA A 114 4.17 18.62 3.87
N MET A 115 3.14 19.08 3.18
CA MET A 115 2.67 18.46 1.96
C MET A 115 2.16 19.54 1.01
N ARG A 116 2.42 19.35 -0.28
CA ARG A 116 1.85 20.16 -1.34
C ARG A 116 1.38 19.25 -2.46
N VAL A 117 0.14 19.45 -2.90
CA VAL A 117 -0.45 18.58 -3.92
C VAL A 117 -1.03 19.39 -5.08
N LYS A 118 -0.90 18.83 -6.27
CA LYS A 118 -1.50 19.28 -7.52
C LYS A 118 -2.17 18.06 -8.16
N LEU A 119 -3.30 17.67 -7.58
CA LEU A 119 -4.01 16.46 -7.96
C LEU A 119 -5.32 16.78 -8.67
N CYS A 120 -5.66 15.90 -9.60
CA CYS A 120 -6.83 15.97 -10.44
C CYS A 120 -7.64 14.69 -10.27
N ALA A 121 -8.93 14.82 -9.95
CA ALA A 121 -9.85 13.70 -10.01
C ALA A 121 -10.05 13.26 -11.47
N LYS A 122 -10.32 11.97 -11.67
CA LYS A 122 -10.52 11.37 -13.00
C LYS A 122 -11.79 11.88 -13.69
N SER A 123 -12.88 12.05 -12.94
CA SER A 123 -14.11 12.66 -13.45
C SER A 123 -14.96 13.27 -12.32
N TRP A 124 -15.72 14.33 -12.63
CA TRP A 124 -16.68 14.91 -11.66
C TRP A 124 -18.02 14.15 -11.62
N GLY A 125 -18.29 13.31 -12.63
CA GLY A 125 -19.60 12.71 -12.89
C GLY A 125 -20.63 13.76 -13.29
N VAL A 126 -21.53 13.41 -14.19
CA VAL A 126 -22.71 14.24 -14.45
C VAL A 126 -23.70 13.85 -13.34
N PHE A 127 -24.15 14.80 -12.50
CA PHE A 127 -25.00 14.58 -11.30
C PHE A 127 -24.32 14.09 -10.01
N GLY A 128 -23.00 14.24 -9.86
CA GLY A 128 -22.33 14.01 -8.57
C GLY A 128 -22.01 12.55 -8.24
N THR A 129 -22.24 11.64 -9.17
CA THR A 129 -21.86 10.21 -9.15
C THR A 129 -20.51 9.94 -9.81
N GLY A 130 -19.63 10.94 -9.85
CA GLY A 130 -18.29 10.82 -10.43
C GLY A 130 -17.29 10.22 -9.46
N ASP A 131 -16.29 9.55 -10.01
CA ASP A 131 -15.14 9.07 -9.27
C ASP A 131 -14.23 10.24 -8.86
N ARG A 132 -14.53 10.79 -7.68
CA ARG A 132 -13.81 11.86 -7.01
C ARG A 132 -12.67 11.37 -6.12
N GLN A 133 -12.58 10.05 -5.93
CA GLN A 133 -11.62 9.45 -5.01
C GLN A 133 -10.32 9.11 -5.74
N ASP A 134 -10.42 8.70 -7.00
CA ASP A 134 -9.25 8.44 -7.82
C ASP A 134 -8.60 9.74 -8.32
N LEU A 135 -7.41 10.02 -7.78
CA LEU A 135 -6.62 11.21 -8.06
C LEU A 135 -5.38 10.89 -8.89
N SER A 136 -5.05 11.78 -9.82
CA SER A 136 -3.83 11.75 -10.63
C SER A 136 -3.13 13.11 -10.62
N GLY A 137 -1.81 13.15 -10.83
CA GLY A 137 -1.03 14.38 -10.81
C GLY A 137 0.21 14.26 -9.94
N GLU A 138 0.54 15.33 -9.21
CA GLU A 138 1.78 15.41 -8.42
C GLU A 138 1.47 15.67 -6.95
N ALA A 139 2.14 14.95 -6.07
CA ALA A 139 2.13 15.14 -4.63
C ALA A 139 3.58 15.22 -4.13
N ASP A 140 3.89 16.27 -3.37
CA ASP A 140 5.20 16.52 -2.76
C ASP A 140 5.03 16.44 -1.25
N PHE A 141 5.71 15.47 -0.63
CA PHE A 141 5.68 15.21 0.81
C PHE A 141 7.05 15.52 1.42
N VAL A 142 7.05 16.24 2.54
CA VAL A 142 8.27 16.55 3.30
C VAL A 142 8.19 15.84 4.64
N PHE A 143 9.15 14.96 4.87
CA PHE A 143 9.33 14.23 6.12
C PHE A 143 10.65 14.61 6.76
N ASP A 144 10.75 14.55 8.08
CA ASP A 144 12.02 14.37 8.76
C ASP A 144 12.10 12.96 9.33
N TRP A 145 13.31 12.45 9.47
CA TRP A 145 13.52 11.19 10.16
C TRP A 145 14.82 11.16 10.96
N SER A 146 14.83 10.38 12.02
CA SER A 146 16.04 10.02 12.77
C SER A 146 15.95 8.58 13.26
N ALA A 147 17.08 7.91 13.40
CA ALA A 147 17.16 6.57 13.96
C ALA A 147 18.03 6.61 15.22
N ALA A 148 17.54 6.01 16.30
CA ALA A 148 18.22 6.02 17.59
C ALA A 148 19.62 5.40 17.45
N GLY A 149 20.64 6.12 17.91
CA GLY A 149 22.03 5.64 17.89
C GLY A 149 22.74 5.74 16.53
N LEU A 150 22.06 6.13 15.45
CA LEU A 150 22.65 6.28 14.11
C LEU A 150 22.75 7.75 13.67
N LEU A 151 21.78 8.58 14.05
CA LEU A 151 21.74 10.00 13.69
C LEU A 151 21.48 10.88 14.91
N THR A 152 22.34 11.88 15.11
CA THR A 152 22.20 12.88 16.17
C THR A 152 21.16 13.95 15.81
N GLU A 153 21.03 14.27 14.52
CA GLU A 153 20.09 15.27 14.01
C GLU A 153 19.07 14.64 13.03
N PRO A 154 17.80 15.07 13.04
CA PRO A 154 16.81 14.65 12.05
C PRO A 154 17.23 15.06 10.64
N ARG A 155 17.09 14.14 9.68
CA ARG A 155 17.30 14.40 8.26
C ARG A 155 15.98 14.69 7.59
N GLU A 156 15.90 15.79 6.87
CA GLU A 156 14.76 16.09 6.00
C GLU A 156 14.86 15.27 4.70
N VAL A 157 13.74 14.67 4.31
CA VAL A 157 13.57 13.91 3.08
C VAL A 157 12.32 14.38 2.38
N ARG A 158 12.47 14.67 1.09
CA ARG A 158 11.36 15.03 0.21
C ARG A 158 11.01 13.84 -0.67
N VAL A 159 9.76 13.42 -0.62
CA VAL A 159 9.22 12.33 -1.44
C VAL A 159 8.21 12.90 -2.43
N GLN A 160 8.52 12.78 -3.72
CA GLN A 160 7.64 13.24 -4.78
C GLN A 160 6.95 12.04 -5.43
N ILE A 161 5.62 12.02 -5.35
CA ILE A 161 4.78 11.01 -6.00
C ILE A 161 4.14 11.62 -7.24
N LYS A 162 4.32 10.97 -8.38
CA LYS A 162 3.67 11.31 -9.64
C LYS A 162 2.73 10.18 -10.03
N VAL A 163 1.43 10.47 -10.07
CA VAL A 163 0.38 9.50 -10.40
C VAL A 163 -0.12 9.79 -11.81
N SER A 164 0.03 8.83 -12.71
CA SER A 164 -0.48 8.93 -14.07
C SER A 164 -2.00 8.85 -14.10
N LYS A 165 -2.66 9.41 -15.13
CA LYS A 165 -4.13 9.34 -15.25
C LYS A 165 -4.69 7.91 -15.27
N GLY A 166 -3.95 6.96 -15.84
CA GLY A 166 -4.33 5.55 -15.88
C GLY A 166 -4.13 4.80 -14.55
N GLU A 167 -3.40 5.40 -13.62
CA GLU A 167 -3.05 4.85 -12.31
C GLU A 167 -3.66 5.68 -11.18
N ALA A 168 -4.70 6.46 -11.51
CA ALA A 168 -5.37 7.32 -10.55
C ALA A 168 -5.80 6.48 -9.34
N MET A 169 -5.53 6.99 -8.14
CA MET A 169 -5.70 6.24 -6.91
C MET A 169 -6.18 7.14 -5.76
N PRO A 170 -6.77 6.57 -4.71
CA PRO A 170 -7.18 7.31 -3.52
C PRO A 170 -6.02 8.04 -2.82
N PRO A 171 -6.26 9.19 -2.15
CA PRO A 171 -5.23 9.91 -1.40
C PRO A 171 -4.49 9.05 -0.36
N SER A 172 -5.19 8.12 0.29
CA SER A 172 -4.59 7.17 1.25
C SER A 172 -3.54 6.27 0.61
N ASP A 173 -3.77 5.88 -0.64
CA ASP A 173 -2.86 5.01 -1.39
C ASP A 173 -1.65 5.80 -1.90
N ILE A 174 -1.85 7.07 -2.28
CA ILE A 174 -0.75 8.01 -2.56
C ILE A 174 0.15 8.18 -1.33
N MET A 175 -0.45 8.33 -0.13
CA MET A 175 0.31 8.40 1.11
C MET A 175 1.06 7.10 1.40
N ARG A 176 0.40 5.94 1.24
CA ARG A 176 1.05 4.63 1.40
C ARG A 176 2.27 4.49 0.50
N GLU A 177 2.16 4.93 -0.75
CA GLU A 177 3.28 4.93 -1.70
C GLU A 177 4.39 5.91 -1.29
N ALA A 178 4.04 7.09 -0.78
CA ALA A 178 5.02 8.03 -0.23
C ALA A 178 5.81 7.43 0.95
N LEU A 179 5.15 6.73 1.87
CA LEU A 179 5.79 6.06 3.00
C LEU A 179 6.69 4.90 2.56
N ARG A 180 6.29 4.15 1.52
CA ARG A 180 7.13 3.10 0.93
C ARG A 180 8.42 3.66 0.37
N GLN A 181 8.35 4.76 -0.37
CA GLN A 181 9.53 5.42 -0.92
C GLN A 181 10.39 6.05 0.18
N LEU A 182 9.78 6.64 1.21
CA LEU A 182 10.49 7.15 2.37
C LEU A 182 11.32 6.05 3.06
N LEU A 183 10.73 4.90 3.37
CA LEU A 183 11.45 3.78 4.00
C LEU A 183 12.60 3.26 3.12
N ALA A 184 12.39 3.20 1.79
CA ALA A 184 13.45 2.81 0.86
C ALA A 184 14.63 3.79 0.89
N GLN A 185 14.37 5.11 0.88
CA GLN A 185 15.40 6.13 0.98
C GLN A 185 16.11 6.14 2.33
N ILE A 186 15.38 5.90 3.43
CA ILE A 186 15.97 5.76 4.77
C ILE A 186 16.99 4.61 4.76
N ARG A 187 16.61 3.44 4.24
CA ARG A 187 17.51 2.28 4.15
C ARG A 187 18.75 2.57 3.29
N GLN A 188 18.59 3.23 2.15
CA GLN A 188 19.72 3.64 1.29
C GLN A 188 20.65 4.64 1.97
N ASN A 189 20.14 5.50 2.84
CA ASN A 189 20.97 6.45 3.59
C ASN A 189 21.74 5.80 4.76
N LEU A 190 21.38 4.56 5.13
CA LEU A 190 21.99 3.80 6.23
C LEU A 190 22.95 2.70 5.73
N SER A 191 22.93 2.37 4.43
CA SER A 191 23.87 1.44 3.77
C SER A 191 25.15 2.15 3.32
#